data_AF-A0AA88W4B2-F1
#
_entry.id   AF-A0AA88W4B2-F1
#
_cell.length_a   1.000
_cell.length_b   1.000
_cell.length_c   1.000
_cell.angle_alpha   90.00
_cell.angle_beta   90.00
_cell.angle_gamma   90.00
#
_symmetry.space_group_name_H-M   'P 1'
#
loop_
_entity.id
_entity.type
_entity.pdbx_description
1 polymer ?
#
loop_
_entity_poly.entity_id
_entity_poly.type
_entity_poly.pdbx_seq_one_letter_code
_entity_poly.pdbx_strand_id
1 'polypeptide(L)'
;MTSKTPLLEVQELRNSVKERTAEAKRDGHELQNPALVKWLGQVEKLDTEVGLFVEASTTNNSGETLSKYCPSCCFSCKPSLEVTRKLKDVKQLIDQGSLLRQTADAELKLGKQEVPKAQSIHGPSVPSKCLDSVLNSLNREDVNRTGVWGMGGVGKTTLVRTLNNTPSFMQPFSMVIWVTVSKQFDKRRVQIDIAERLKLDTTMEESMESTACRIFQRLQLEEKLLVILDDVWEAVDLDHLGVPEPGDHPG
;
A
#
# COMPACT_ATOMS: atom_id res chain seq x y z
N MET A 1 31.33 10.01 -10.84
CA MET A 1 30.02 9.63 -10.27
C MET A 1 29.92 8.12 -10.35
N THR A 2 30.15 7.42 -9.24
CA THR A 2 30.03 5.96 -9.18
C THR A 2 28.55 5.62 -9.10
N SER A 3 28.01 5.01 -10.16
CA SER A 3 26.65 4.47 -10.13
C SER A 3 26.56 3.42 -9.02
N LYS A 4 25.76 3.67 -7.99
CA LYS A 4 25.50 2.69 -6.93
C LYS A 4 24.78 1.48 -7.53
N THR A 5 25.11 0.27 -7.10
CA THR A 5 24.37 -0.91 -7.53
C THR A 5 22.98 -0.93 -6.88
N PRO A 6 21.92 -1.40 -7.57
CA PRO A 6 20.57 -1.46 -7.01
C PRO A 6 20.46 -2.22 -5.68
N LEU A 7 21.34 -3.21 -5.45
CA LEU A 7 21.40 -3.93 -4.18
C LEU A 7 21.83 -3.02 -3.02
N LEU A 8 22.86 -2.18 -3.23
CA LEU A 8 23.31 -1.24 -2.20
C LEU A 8 22.21 -0.23 -1.86
N GLU A 9 21.43 0.19 -2.85
CA GLU A 9 20.30 1.10 -2.65
C GLU A 9 19.21 0.48 -1.76
N VAL A 10 18.82 -0.78 -2.00
CA VAL A 10 17.88 -1.51 -1.12
C VAL A 10 18.42 -1.63 0.30
N GLN A 11 19.71 -1.93 0.46
CA GLN A 11 20.35 -2.09 1.77
C GLN A 11 20.40 -0.77 2.54
N GLU A 12 20.73 0.33 1.88
CA GLU A 12 20.70 1.69 2.44
C GLU A 12 19.27 2.07 2.86
N LEU A 13 18.29 1.80 2.00
CA LEU A 13 16.88 2.06 2.28
C LEU A 13 16.38 1.26 3.49
N ARG A 14 16.72 -0.04 3.57
CA ARG A 14 16.43 -0.88 4.74
C ARG A 14 16.98 -0.29 6.01
N ASN A 15 18.24 0.13 6.00
CA ASN A 15 18.88 0.68 7.19
C ASN A 15 18.18 1.98 7.64
N SER A 16 17.85 2.86 6.69
CA SER A 16 17.10 4.09 6.98
C SER A 16 15.71 3.82 7.56
N VAL A 17 15.01 2.81 7.05
CA VAL A 17 13.69 2.40 7.56
C VAL A 17 13.80 1.81 8.99
N LYS A 18 14.82 0.98 9.25
CA LYS A 18 15.09 0.41 10.59
C LYS A 18 15.40 1.49 11.64
N GLU A 19 16.16 2.52 11.25
CA GLU A 19 16.48 3.63 12.13
C GLU A 19 15.24 4.44 12.54
N ARG A 20 14.41 4.81 11.56
CA ARG A 20 13.15 5.55 11.80
C ARG A 20 12.15 4.78 12.64
N THR A 21 12.06 3.47 12.44
CA THR A 21 11.22 2.61 13.30
C THR A 21 11.72 2.52 14.72
N ALA A 22 13.04 2.50 14.92
CA ALA A 22 13.63 2.55 16.25
C ALA A 22 13.43 3.92 16.93
N GLU A 23 13.48 5.02 16.18
CA GLU A 23 13.11 6.36 16.63
C GLU A 23 11.67 6.42 17.11
N ALA A 24 10.72 6.01 16.27
CA ALA A 24 9.30 5.97 16.64
C ALA A 24 9.08 5.18 17.94
N LYS A 25 9.70 4.00 18.07
CA LYS A 25 9.60 3.18 19.29
C LYS A 25 10.12 3.88 20.55
N ARG A 26 11.21 4.64 20.45
CA ARG A 26 11.77 5.41 21.58
C ARG A 26 10.81 6.50 22.05
N ASP A 27 10.08 7.08 21.12
CA ASP A 27 9.09 8.13 21.39
C ASP A 27 7.73 7.57 21.84
N GLY A 28 7.65 6.26 22.13
CA GLY A 28 6.41 5.60 22.56
C GLY A 28 5.43 5.30 21.42
N HIS A 29 5.86 5.46 20.17
CA HIS A 29 5.09 5.14 18.97
C HIS A 29 5.52 3.78 18.44
N GLU A 30 4.72 2.74 18.69
CA GLU A 30 4.96 1.46 18.02
C GLU A 30 4.37 1.49 16.61
N LEU A 31 5.25 1.57 15.60
CA LEU A 31 4.88 1.35 14.21
C LEU A 31 4.61 -0.15 14.02
N GLN A 32 3.47 -0.64 14.49
CA GLN A 32 2.98 -1.98 14.19
C GLN A 32 2.37 -2.01 12.78
N ASN A 33 3.16 -1.63 11.77
CA ASN A 33 2.76 -1.78 10.37
C ASN A 33 3.20 -3.18 9.90
N PRO A 34 2.28 -4.15 9.69
CA PRO A 34 2.63 -5.50 9.29
C PRO A 34 3.33 -5.54 7.92
N ALA A 35 2.97 -4.62 7.02
CA ALA A 35 3.62 -4.47 5.72
C ALA A 35 5.10 -4.16 5.84
N LEU A 36 5.46 -3.34 6.82
CA LEU A 36 6.83 -2.94 7.09
C LEU A 36 7.68 -4.13 7.56
N VAL A 37 7.14 -4.93 8.47
CA VAL A 37 7.80 -6.15 8.97
C VAL A 37 7.97 -7.16 7.85
N LYS A 38 6.93 -7.37 7.03
CA LYS A 38 6.96 -8.23 5.86
C LYS A 38 8.03 -7.79 4.85
N TRP A 39 8.07 -6.49 4.53
CA TRP A 39 9.06 -5.92 3.62
C TRP A 39 10.49 -6.10 4.13
N LEU A 40 10.76 -5.83 5.41
CA LEU A 40 12.07 -6.05 6.01
C LEU A 40 12.54 -7.51 5.87
N GLY A 41 11.63 -8.47 6.11
CA GLY A 41 11.92 -9.89 5.93
C GLY A 41 12.22 -10.26 4.47
N GLN A 42 11.52 -9.65 3.51
CA GLN A 42 11.78 -9.86 2.08
C GLN A 42 13.17 -9.35 1.68
N VAL A 43 13.59 -8.17 2.17
CA VAL A 43 14.92 -7.63 1.91
C VAL A 43 16.01 -8.53 2.51
N GLU A 44 15.85 -9.00 3.75
CA GLU A 44 16.82 -9.89 4.40
C GLU A 44 16.98 -11.24 3.68
N LYS A 45 15.85 -11.80 3.22
CA LYS A 45 15.87 -13.01 2.39
C LYS A 45 16.62 -12.77 1.09
N LEU A 46 16.34 -11.66 0.40
CA LEU A 46 17.00 -11.33 -0.86
C LEU A 46 18.52 -11.14 -0.69
N ASP A 47 18.94 -10.43 0.36
CA ASP A 47 20.36 -10.24 0.69
C ASP A 47 21.08 -11.58 0.86
N THR A 48 20.44 -12.52 1.57
CA THR A 48 20.97 -13.88 1.76
C THR A 48 21.11 -14.61 0.42
N GLU A 49 20.09 -14.56 -0.42
CA GLU A 49 20.08 -15.23 -1.72
C GLU A 49 21.13 -14.64 -2.69
N VAL A 50 21.30 -13.32 -2.70
CA VAL A 50 22.32 -12.66 -3.54
C VAL A 50 23.73 -12.97 -3.02
N GLY A 51 23.94 -13.02 -1.70
CA GLY A 51 25.21 -13.45 -1.09
C GLY A 51 25.62 -14.85 -1.56
N LEU A 52 24.71 -15.82 -1.44
CA LEU A 52 24.95 -17.20 -1.90
C LEU A 52 25.25 -17.28 -3.41
N PHE A 53 24.57 -16.47 -4.23
CA PHE A 53 24.79 -16.42 -5.67
C PHE A 53 26.19 -15.89 -6.04
N VAL A 54 26.67 -14.87 -5.33
CA VAL A 54 28.02 -14.32 -5.52
C VAL A 54 29.08 -15.34 -5.09
N GLU A 55 28.90 -16.01 -3.96
CA GLU A 55 29.82 -17.05 -3.45
C GLU A 55 29.91 -18.27 -4.38
N ALA A 56 28.78 -18.72 -4.94
CA ALA A 56 28.75 -19.79 -5.92
C ALA A 56 29.48 -19.40 -7.23
N SER A 57 29.55 -18.10 -7.55
CA SER A 57 30.24 -17.59 -8.73
C SER A 57 31.75 -17.45 -8.51
N THR A 58 32.22 -17.26 -7.26
CA THR A 58 33.65 -17.12 -6.93
C THR A 58 34.34 -18.45 -6.63
N THR A 59 33.61 -19.44 -6.10
CA THR A 59 34.14 -20.79 -5.80
C THR A 59 34.35 -21.68 -7.03
N ASN A 60 33.73 -21.35 -8.16
CA ASN A 60 33.93 -22.05 -9.44
C ASN A 60 35.15 -21.57 -10.25
N ASN A 61 36.00 -20.72 -9.67
CA ASN A 61 37.20 -20.21 -10.34
C ASN A 61 38.43 -21.10 -10.08
N SER A 62 38.42 -22.33 -10.61
CA SER A 62 39.67 -22.94 -11.08
C SER A 62 40.07 -22.21 -12.37
N GLY A 63 41.05 -21.31 -12.24
CA GLY A 63 41.39 -20.25 -13.18
C GLY A 63 41.22 -20.56 -14.67
N GLU A 64 40.21 -19.95 -15.28
CA GLU A 64 40.29 -19.48 -16.65
C GLU A 64 39.66 -18.08 -16.71
N THR A 65 40.36 -17.20 -17.40
CA THR A 65 40.11 -15.77 -17.49
C THR A 65 38.70 -15.44 -17.97
N LEU A 66 38.04 -14.51 -17.25
CA LEU A 66 36.78 -13.84 -17.61
C LEU A 66 36.95 -12.92 -18.84
N SER A 67 37.43 -13.48 -19.95
CA SER A 67 37.49 -12.83 -21.25
C SER A 67 37.06 -13.83 -22.32
N LYS A 68 35.79 -14.20 -22.27
CA LYS A 68 35.07 -14.62 -23.48
C LYS A 68 33.75 -13.89 -23.47
N TYR A 69 33.75 -12.75 -24.15
CA TYR A 69 32.58 -12.30 -24.92
C TYR A 69 31.84 -13.55 -25.39
N CYS A 70 30.60 -13.75 -24.93
CA CYS A 70 29.76 -14.82 -25.44
C CYS A 70 29.07 -14.27 -26.68
N PRO A 71 29.63 -14.45 -27.89
CA PRO A 71 29.17 -13.73 -29.07
C PRO A 71 27.87 -14.34 -29.62
N SER A 72 27.44 -15.48 -29.06
CA SER A 72 26.24 -16.20 -29.47
C SER A 72 25.44 -16.79 -28.30
N CYS A 73 25.48 -16.26 -27.05
CA CYS A 73 24.59 -16.85 -26.02
C CYS A 73 23.14 -16.62 -26.39
N CYS A 74 22.52 -17.72 -26.75
CA CYS A 74 21.15 -17.92 -27.12
C CYS A 74 20.20 -17.47 -26.00
N PHE A 75 18.92 -17.37 -26.36
CA PHE A 75 17.71 -17.10 -25.56
C PHE A 75 17.57 -17.77 -24.16
N SER A 76 18.57 -18.51 -23.65
CA SER A 76 18.47 -19.44 -22.53
C SER A 76 19.67 -19.42 -21.56
N CYS A 77 20.53 -18.38 -21.56
CA CYS A 77 21.55 -18.20 -20.52
C CYS A 77 20.87 -18.09 -19.12
N LYS A 78 20.79 -19.21 -18.38
CA LYS A 78 20.11 -19.28 -17.07
C LYS A 78 20.65 -18.27 -16.04
N PRO A 79 21.98 -18.04 -15.94
CA PRO A 79 22.51 -17.05 -15.00
C PRO A 79 22.08 -15.61 -15.34
N SER A 80 22.01 -15.23 -16.62
CA SER A 80 21.55 -13.88 -17.00
C SER A 80 20.07 -13.69 -16.70
N LEU A 81 19.25 -14.73 -16.91
CA LEU A 81 17.82 -14.69 -16.56
C LEU A 81 17.61 -14.58 -15.05
N GLU A 82 18.39 -15.32 -14.24
CA GLU A 82 18.39 -15.24 -12.78
C GLU A 82 18.74 -13.82 -12.31
N VAL A 83 19.80 -13.21 -12.87
CA VAL A 83 20.20 -11.83 -12.56
C VAL A 83 19.10 -10.83 -12.93
N THR A 84 18.48 -10.95 -14.11
CA THR A 84 17.37 -10.06 -14.51
C THR A 84 16.18 -10.18 -13.57
N ARG A 85 15.84 -11.40 -13.13
CA ARG A 85 14.77 -11.62 -12.15
C ARG A 85 15.11 -10.97 -10.81
N LYS A 86 16.31 -11.19 -10.28
CA LYS A 86 16.77 -10.58 -9.02
C LYS A 86 16.77 -9.06 -9.10
N LEU A 87 17.17 -8.47 -10.23
CA LEU A 87 17.11 -7.03 -10.44
C LEU A 87 15.67 -6.49 -10.42
N LYS A 88 14.71 -7.25 -10.96
CA LYS A 88 13.29 -6.91 -10.86
C LYS A 88 12.81 -6.95 -9.40
N ASP A 89 13.18 -8.00 -8.66
CA ASP A 89 12.83 -8.14 -7.23
C ASP A 89 13.43 -6.99 -6.39
N VAL A 90 14.70 -6.63 -6.65
CA VAL A 90 15.38 -5.49 -6.04
C VAL A 90 14.60 -4.20 -6.32
N LYS A 91 14.27 -3.92 -7.58
CA LYS A 91 13.55 -2.69 -7.96
C LYS A 91 12.19 -2.61 -7.25
N GLN A 92 11.43 -3.69 -7.23
CA GLN A 92 10.15 -3.74 -6.53
C GLN A 92 10.29 -3.46 -5.04
N LEU A 93 11.33 -3.99 -4.38
CA LEU A 93 11.60 -3.71 -2.97
C LEU A 93 12.03 -2.26 -2.72
N ILE A 94 12.74 -1.62 -3.66
CA ILE A 94 13.04 -0.18 -3.58
C ILE A 94 11.75 0.62 -3.62
N ASP A 95 10.88 0.35 -4.60
CA ASP A 95 9.62 1.08 -4.79
C ASP A 95 8.73 0.96 -3.53
N GLN A 96 8.57 -0.27 -3.00
CA GLN A 96 7.81 -0.53 -1.78
C GLN A 96 8.43 0.15 -0.55
N GLY A 97 9.76 0.05 -0.38
CA GLY A 97 10.47 0.64 0.76
C GLY A 97 10.39 2.16 0.75
N SER A 98 10.39 2.79 -0.44
CA SER A 98 10.24 4.23 -0.62
C SER A 98 8.88 4.71 -0.13
N LEU A 99 7.80 4.02 -0.51
CA LEU A 99 6.43 4.32 -0.07
C LEU A 99 6.26 4.14 1.45
N LEU A 100 6.82 3.06 2.01
CA LEU A 100 6.78 2.80 3.45
C LEU A 100 7.54 3.86 4.26
N ARG A 101 8.72 4.25 3.77
CA ARG A 101 9.50 5.34 4.36
C ARG A 101 8.72 6.65 4.35
N GLN A 102 8.14 7.03 3.21
CA GLN A 102 7.31 8.23 3.10
C GLN A 102 6.15 8.22 4.11
N THR A 103 5.47 7.09 4.25
CA THR A 103 4.39 6.92 5.23
C THR A 103 4.92 7.13 6.66
N ALA A 104 6.01 6.46 7.03
CA ALA A 104 6.63 6.56 8.37
C ALA A 104 7.06 8.00 8.70
N ASP A 105 7.66 8.71 7.73
CA ASP A 105 8.04 10.11 7.86
C ASP A 105 6.84 11.00 8.16
N ALA A 106 5.72 10.76 7.49
CA ALA A 106 4.49 11.51 7.72
C ALA A 106 3.88 11.22 9.10
N GLU A 107 3.97 9.99 9.62
CA GLU A 107 3.49 9.66 10.97
C GLU A 107 4.32 10.30 12.08
N LEU A 108 5.63 10.47 11.85
CA LEU A 108 6.53 11.19 12.76
C LEU A 108 6.28 12.70 12.73
N LYS A 109 5.90 13.27 11.58
CA LYS A 109 5.62 14.70 11.42
C LYS A 109 4.23 15.11 11.90
N LEU A 110 3.22 14.27 11.63
CA LEU A 110 1.86 14.46 12.11
C LEU A 110 1.62 13.46 13.24
N GLY A 111 1.94 13.88 14.48
CA GLY A 111 1.43 13.18 15.65
C GLY A 111 -0.06 12.87 15.46
N LYS A 112 -0.42 11.58 15.61
CA LYS A 112 -1.73 10.97 15.32
C LYS A 112 -2.74 11.95 14.74
N GLN A 113 -2.94 11.91 13.42
CA GLN A 113 -4.13 12.55 12.84
C GLN A 113 -5.34 11.81 13.42
N GLU A 114 -5.85 12.32 14.54
CA GLU A 114 -7.13 11.88 15.07
C GLU A 114 -8.14 12.21 13.99
N VAL A 115 -8.72 11.17 13.40
CA VAL A 115 -10.01 11.29 12.72
C VAL A 115 -10.89 12.12 13.65
N PRO A 116 -11.49 13.23 13.21
CA PRO A 116 -12.28 14.07 14.09
C PRO A 116 -13.30 13.20 14.80
N LYS A 117 -13.11 12.99 16.10
CA LYS A 117 -14.10 12.35 16.96
C LYS A 117 -15.23 13.36 17.10
N ALA A 118 -16.12 13.37 16.11
CA ALA A 118 -17.33 14.15 16.22
C ALA A 118 -18.17 13.56 17.36
N GLN A 119 -18.66 14.45 18.22
CA GLN A 119 -19.48 14.18 19.40
C GLN A 119 -20.53 13.12 19.10
N SER A 120 -20.80 12.25 20.08
CA SER A 120 -21.92 11.31 20.05
C SER A 120 -23.20 12.07 19.69
N ILE A 121 -23.54 12.08 18.40
CA ILE A 121 -24.83 12.56 17.96
C ILE A 121 -25.78 11.47 18.41
N HIS A 122 -26.44 11.69 19.54
CA HIS A 122 -27.73 11.05 19.82
C HIS A 122 -28.73 11.53 18.75
N GLY A 123 -28.53 11.08 17.52
CA GLY A 123 -29.38 11.22 16.36
C GLY A 123 -30.12 9.91 16.11
N PRO A 124 -31.14 9.90 15.24
CA PRO A 124 -32.16 8.86 15.22
C PRO A 124 -31.54 7.48 15.09
N SER A 125 -32.06 6.53 15.87
CA SER A 125 -31.65 5.12 15.86
C SER A 125 -31.45 4.65 14.42
N VAL A 126 -30.19 4.45 14.03
CA VAL A 126 -29.89 3.73 12.79
C VAL A 126 -30.61 2.37 12.91
N PRO A 127 -31.45 1.97 11.95
CA PRO A 127 -32.13 0.69 12.05
C PRO A 127 -31.09 -0.42 12.16
N SER A 128 -31.10 -1.16 13.28
CA SER A 128 -30.11 -2.21 13.56
C SER A 128 -29.97 -3.18 12.39
N LYS A 129 -31.09 -3.56 11.77
CA LYS A 129 -31.12 -4.44 10.59
C LYS A 129 -30.30 -3.94 9.40
N CYS A 130 -30.30 -2.63 9.12
CA CYS A 130 -29.51 -2.07 8.02
C CYS A 130 -28.01 -2.12 8.34
N LEU A 131 -27.67 -1.84 9.60
CA LEU A 131 -26.30 -1.89 10.10
C LEU A 131 -25.78 -3.33 10.07
N ASP A 132 -26.55 -4.28 10.61
CA ASP A 132 -26.24 -5.71 10.59
C ASP A 132 -26.08 -6.23 9.16
N SER A 133 -26.94 -5.80 8.23
CA SER A 133 -26.84 -6.22 6.83
C SER A 133 -25.54 -5.75 6.17
N VAL A 134 -25.11 -4.51 6.41
CA VAL A 134 -23.84 -4.01 5.84
C VAL A 134 -22.66 -4.70 6.48
N LEU A 135 -22.67 -4.90 7.81
CA LEU A 135 -21.61 -5.64 8.52
C LEU A 135 -21.48 -7.07 8.02
N ASN A 136 -22.60 -7.78 7.87
CA ASN A 136 -22.60 -9.15 7.37
C ASN A 136 -22.03 -9.22 5.96
N SER A 137 -22.32 -8.25 5.09
CA SER A 137 -21.72 -8.17 3.76
C SER A 137 -20.21 -7.90 3.82
N LEU A 138 -19.74 -7.00 4.69
CA LEU A 138 -18.30 -6.71 4.84
C LEU A 138 -17.49 -7.86 5.45
N ASN A 139 -18.14 -8.76 6.20
CA ASN A 139 -17.50 -9.92 6.80
C ASN A 139 -17.44 -11.16 5.88
N ARG A 140 -18.03 -11.09 4.69
CA ARG A 140 -18.04 -12.18 3.73
C ARG A 140 -16.81 -12.11 2.82
N GLU A 141 -16.06 -13.20 2.75
CA GLU A 141 -14.88 -13.32 1.89
C GLU A 141 -15.20 -13.28 0.39
N ASP A 142 -16.45 -13.61 0.00
CA ASP A 142 -16.89 -13.58 -1.38
C ASP A 142 -17.47 -12.23 -1.83
N VAL A 143 -17.53 -11.24 -0.92
CA VAL A 143 -18.10 -9.92 -1.18
C VAL A 143 -17.02 -8.84 -1.13
N ASN A 144 -16.71 -8.29 -2.30
CA ASN A 144 -15.65 -7.29 -2.42
C ASN A 144 -16.16 -5.86 -2.63
N ARG A 145 -17.46 -5.69 -2.90
CA ARG A 145 -18.11 -4.38 -3.05
C ARG A 145 -19.50 -4.43 -2.43
N THR A 146 -19.79 -3.48 -1.53
CA THR A 146 -21.11 -3.32 -0.90
C THR A 146 -21.67 -1.95 -1.23
N GLY A 147 -22.84 -1.89 -1.87
CA GLY A 147 -23.52 -0.65 -2.20
C GLY A 147 -24.65 -0.33 -1.21
N VAL A 148 -24.66 0.90 -0.69
CA VAL A 148 -25.76 1.44 0.13
C VAL A 148 -26.49 2.51 -0.67
N TRP A 149 -27.74 2.25 -1.07
CA TRP A 149 -28.52 3.11 -1.95
C TRP A 149 -29.94 3.34 -1.43
N GLY A 150 -30.61 4.38 -1.94
CA GLY A 150 -31.96 4.76 -1.53
C GLY A 150 -32.20 6.27 -1.63
N MET A 151 -33.43 6.69 -1.32
CA MET A 151 -33.86 8.09 -1.41
C MET A 151 -32.95 9.06 -0.63
N GLY A 152 -32.91 10.33 -1.06
CA GLY A 152 -32.21 11.38 -0.32
C GLY A 152 -32.77 11.54 1.11
N GLY A 153 -31.91 11.90 2.07
CA GLY A 153 -32.33 12.17 3.46
C GLY A 153 -32.59 10.95 4.35
N VAL A 154 -32.58 9.72 3.83
CA VAL A 154 -32.85 8.50 4.62
C VAL A 154 -31.72 8.07 5.57
N GLY A 155 -30.62 8.83 5.63
CA GLY A 155 -29.52 8.57 6.58
C GLY A 155 -28.45 7.57 6.11
N LYS A 156 -28.28 7.34 4.79
CA LYS A 156 -27.24 6.43 4.25
C LYS A 156 -25.82 6.80 4.70
N THR A 157 -25.43 8.06 4.52
CA THR A 157 -24.14 8.56 4.98
C THR A 157 -24.00 8.45 6.50
N THR A 158 -25.09 8.66 7.25
CA THR A 158 -25.12 8.47 8.71
C THR A 158 -24.87 7.02 9.11
N LEU A 159 -25.48 6.05 8.40
CA LEU A 159 -25.27 4.62 8.60
C LEU A 159 -23.79 4.25 8.39
N VAL A 160 -23.21 4.61 7.24
CA VAL A 160 -21.81 4.29 6.93
C VAL A 160 -20.85 5.00 7.89
N ARG A 161 -21.16 6.24 8.30
CA ARG A 161 -20.38 6.98 9.29
C ARG A 161 -20.42 6.32 10.68
N THR A 162 -21.57 5.80 11.07
CA THR A 162 -21.73 5.07 12.35
C THR A 162 -20.85 3.82 12.35
N LEU A 163 -20.80 3.09 11.24
CA LEU A 163 -19.93 1.92 11.07
C LEU A 163 -18.45 2.31 11.19
N ASN A 164 -18.01 3.30 10.42
CA ASN A 164 -16.62 3.77 10.43
C ASN A 164 -16.16 4.26 11.81
N ASN A 165 -17.07 4.87 12.58
CA ASN A 165 -16.76 5.40 13.90
C ASN A 165 -16.82 4.36 15.03
N THR A 166 -17.24 3.12 14.73
CA THR A 166 -17.34 2.05 15.72
C THR A 166 -16.11 1.14 15.61
N PRO A 167 -15.14 1.21 16.55
CA PRO A 167 -13.85 0.54 16.41
C PRO A 167 -13.94 -0.98 16.25
N SER A 168 -14.89 -1.63 16.92
CA SER A 168 -15.09 -3.08 16.82
C SER A 168 -15.47 -3.55 15.42
N PHE A 169 -16.07 -2.68 14.59
CA PHE A 169 -16.43 -3.01 13.22
C PHE A 169 -15.27 -2.79 12.25
N MET A 170 -14.40 -1.82 12.54
CA MET A 170 -13.26 -1.50 11.69
C MET A 170 -12.02 -2.30 12.05
N GLN A 171 -11.96 -2.90 13.24
CA GLN A 171 -10.84 -3.74 13.72
C GLN A 171 -10.30 -4.76 12.69
N PRO A 172 -11.14 -5.45 11.89
CA PRO A 172 -10.63 -6.41 10.91
C PRO A 172 -9.79 -5.77 9.81
N PHE A 173 -9.98 -4.49 9.53
CA PHE A 173 -9.28 -3.77 8.46
C PHE A 173 -8.02 -3.11 9.00
N SER A 174 -6.88 -3.41 8.40
CA SER A 174 -5.60 -2.74 8.66
C SER A 174 -5.66 -1.25 8.31
N MET A 175 -6.48 -0.91 7.32
CA MET A 175 -6.65 0.47 6.85
C MET A 175 -8.08 0.75 6.38
N VAL A 176 -8.61 1.92 6.74
CA VAL A 176 -9.91 2.41 6.27
C VAL A 176 -9.73 3.80 5.66
N ILE A 177 -10.16 3.96 4.40
CA ILE A 177 -10.03 5.20 3.62
C ILE A 177 -11.42 5.71 3.28
N TRP A 178 -11.81 6.82 3.89
CA TRP A 178 -13.05 7.52 3.56
C TRP A 178 -12.80 8.67 2.61
N VAL A 179 -13.45 8.66 1.44
CA VAL A 179 -13.40 9.76 0.46
C VAL A 179 -14.82 10.14 0.02
N THR A 180 -15.03 11.45 -0.13
CA THR A 180 -16.29 11.99 -0.64
C THR A 180 -16.14 12.26 -2.13
N VAL A 181 -16.96 11.61 -2.96
CA VAL A 181 -16.87 11.72 -4.43
C VAL A 181 -17.53 13.00 -4.94
N SER A 182 -18.61 13.43 -4.26
CA SER A 182 -19.47 14.55 -4.61
C SER A 182 -20.22 14.36 -5.94
N LYS A 183 -21.28 15.14 -6.13
CA LYS A 183 -22.10 15.11 -7.35
C LYS A 183 -21.36 15.53 -8.62
N GLN A 184 -20.44 16.49 -8.52
CA GLN A 184 -19.57 16.88 -9.62
C GLN A 184 -18.32 16.01 -9.54
N PHE A 185 -18.44 14.77 -10.01
CA PHE A 185 -17.37 13.79 -9.87
C PHE A 185 -16.06 14.28 -10.49
N ASP A 186 -15.12 14.69 -9.63
CA ASP A 186 -13.76 15.07 -10.01
C ASP A 186 -12.80 13.94 -9.62
N LYS A 187 -12.44 13.13 -10.62
CA LYS A 187 -11.53 11.99 -10.46
C LYS A 187 -10.19 12.39 -9.83
N ARG A 188 -9.63 13.53 -10.25
CA ARG A 188 -8.33 14.01 -9.75
C ARG A 188 -8.45 14.38 -8.28
N ARG A 189 -9.52 15.08 -7.90
CA ARG A 189 -9.80 15.40 -6.50
C ARG A 189 -9.90 14.14 -5.64
N VAL A 190 -10.62 13.13 -6.11
CA VAL A 190 -10.76 11.84 -5.40
C VAL A 190 -9.41 11.13 -5.26
N GLN A 191 -8.57 11.10 -6.30
CA GLN A 191 -7.21 10.53 -6.20
C GLN A 191 -6.35 11.25 -5.16
N ILE A 192 -6.37 12.58 -5.14
CA ILE A 192 -5.63 13.38 -4.16
C ILE A 192 -6.12 13.08 -2.74
N ASP A 193 -7.45 13.06 -2.53
CA ASP A 193 -8.03 12.74 -1.24
C ASP A 193 -7.64 11.31 -0.77
N ILE A 194 -7.55 10.32 -1.68
CA ILE A 194 -7.03 8.98 -1.36
C ILE A 194 -5.54 9.05 -1.00
N ALA A 195 -4.73 9.69 -1.83
CA ALA A 195 -3.28 9.78 -1.65
C ALA A 195 -2.91 10.48 -0.32
N GLU A 196 -3.63 11.54 0.05
CA GLU A 196 -3.46 12.22 1.33
C GLU A 196 -3.74 11.28 2.51
N ARG A 197 -4.79 10.45 2.43
CA ARG A 197 -5.10 9.45 3.47
C ARG A 197 -4.07 8.34 3.55
N LEU A 198 -3.44 8.03 2.42
CA LEU A 198 -2.30 7.11 2.34
C LEU A 198 -0.96 7.75 2.74
N LYS A 199 -0.97 9.05 3.09
CA LYS A 199 0.23 9.83 3.42
C LYS A 199 1.27 9.82 2.29
N LEU A 200 0.80 9.77 1.04
CA LEU A 200 1.64 9.90 -0.14
C LEU A 200 1.81 11.38 -0.45
N ASP A 201 3.05 11.84 -0.67
CA ASP A 201 3.27 13.19 -1.20
C ASP A 201 2.87 13.17 -2.68
N THR A 202 1.77 13.83 -3.01
CA THR A 202 1.31 14.03 -4.39
C THR A 202 1.26 15.51 -4.71
N THR A 203 1.64 15.89 -5.93
CA THR A 203 1.55 17.27 -6.41
C THR A 203 0.48 17.38 -7.48
N MET A 204 -0.05 18.59 -7.68
CA MET A 204 -1.02 18.84 -8.76
C MET A 204 -0.43 18.65 -10.17
N GLU A 205 0.90 18.69 -10.28
CA GLU A 205 1.66 18.51 -11.52
C GLU A 205 1.83 17.03 -11.89
N GLU A 206 1.62 16.12 -10.93
CA GLU A 206 1.70 14.68 -11.17
C GLU A 206 0.53 14.21 -12.07
N SER A 207 0.83 13.27 -12.98
CA SER A 207 -0.20 12.68 -13.84
C SER A 207 -1.16 11.81 -13.02
N MET A 208 -2.40 11.66 -13.50
CA MET A 208 -3.38 10.82 -12.81
C MET A 208 -2.94 9.35 -12.80
N GLU A 209 -2.27 8.89 -13.85
CA GLU A 209 -1.78 7.53 -13.99
C GLU A 209 -0.63 7.25 -13.01
N SER A 210 0.31 8.19 -12.86
CA SER A 210 1.39 8.08 -11.87
C SER A 210 0.82 8.03 -10.45
N THR A 211 -0.14 8.91 -10.17
CA THR A 211 -0.83 8.97 -8.87
C THR A 211 -1.58 7.67 -8.57
N ALA A 212 -2.36 7.17 -9.53
CA ALA A 212 -3.08 5.89 -9.43
C ALA A 212 -2.10 4.73 -9.17
N CYS A 213 -0.99 4.67 -9.90
CA CYS A 213 0.02 3.63 -9.74
C CYS A 213 0.60 3.62 -8.32
N ARG A 214 0.91 4.80 -7.77
CA ARG A 214 1.43 4.93 -6.39
C ARG A 214 0.38 4.57 -5.34
N ILE A 215 -0.86 4.99 -5.53
CA ILE A 215 -1.99 4.59 -4.68
C ILE A 215 -2.13 3.07 -4.69
N PHE A 216 -2.16 2.45 -5.87
CA PHE A 216 -2.25 1.00 -6.04
C PHE A 216 -1.11 0.29 -5.31
N GLN A 217 0.14 0.68 -5.58
CA GLN A 217 1.31 0.09 -4.94
C GLN A 217 1.28 0.23 -3.42
N ARG A 218 0.78 1.35 -2.90
CA ARG A 218 0.67 1.58 -1.46
C ARG A 218 -0.45 0.75 -0.84
N LEU A 219 -1.59 0.60 -1.52
CA LEU A 219 -2.71 -0.22 -1.06
C LEU A 219 -2.32 -1.70 -1.00
N GLN A 220 -1.56 -2.19 -1.99
CA GLN A 220 -1.01 -3.57 -2.05
C GLN A 220 -0.11 -3.96 -0.87
N LEU A 221 0.34 -2.98 -0.08
CA LEU A 221 1.12 -3.24 1.12
C LEU A 221 0.21 -3.59 2.31
N GLU A 222 -1.04 -3.17 2.31
CA GLU A 222 -1.99 -3.44 3.39
C GLU A 222 -2.51 -4.88 3.32
N GLU A 223 -2.79 -5.48 4.47
CA GLU A 223 -3.28 -6.87 4.53
C GLU A 223 -4.78 -6.94 4.25
N LYS A 224 -5.55 -6.05 4.87
CA LYS A 224 -7.00 -5.93 4.66
C LYS A 224 -7.40 -4.46 4.67
N LEU A 225 -8.02 -3.98 3.60
CA LEU A 225 -8.37 -2.57 3.45
C LEU A 225 -9.86 -2.35 3.18
N LEU A 226 -10.38 -1.20 3.60
CA LEU A 226 -11.74 -0.76 3.31
C LEU A 226 -11.72 0.65 2.71
N VAL A 227 -12.11 0.78 1.44
CA VAL A 227 -12.32 2.07 0.79
C VAL A 227 -13.81 2.42 0.82
N ILE A 228 -14.15 3.52 1.49
CA ILE A 228 -15.50 4.06 1.58
C ILE A 228 -15.60 5.26 0.64
N LEU A 229 -16.46 5.13 -0.38
CA LEU A 229 -16.83 6.20 -1.28
C LEU A 229 -18.20 6.76 -0.88
N ASP A 230 -18.23 7.97 -0.31
CA ASP A 230 -19.46 8.66 0.08
C ASP A 230 -19.94 9.62 -1.00
N ASP A 231 -21.27 9.83 -1.03
CA ASP A 231 -21.95 10.71 -1.98
C ASP A 231 -21.67 10.38 -3.47
N VAL A 232 -21.80 9.08 -3.83
CA VAL A 232 -21.61 8.58 -5.19
C VAL A 232 -22.90 8.69 -6.01
N TRP A 233 -22.83 9.40 -7.14
CA TRP A 233 -23.97 9.63 -8.04
C TRP A 233 -23.89 8.87 -9.37
N GLU A 234 -22.70 8.47 -9.79
CA GLU A 234 -22.42 7.79 -11.05
C GLU A 234 -21.44 6.63 -10.82
N ALA A 235 -21.26 5.77 -11.83
CA ALA A 235 -20.30 4.67 -11.74
C ALA A 235 -18.87 5.22 -11.61
N VAL A 236 -18.14 4.74 -10.61
CA VAL A 236 -16.74 5.10 -10.35
C VAL A 236 -15.85 3.98 -10.86
N ASP A 237 -14.90 4.34 -11.71
CA ASP A 237 -13.84 3.44 -12.16
C ASP A 237 -12.72 3.42 -11.11
N LEU A 238 -12.64 2.31 -10.38
CA LEU A 238 -11.71 2.15 -9.26
C LEU A 238 -10.26 1.99 -9.72
N ASP A 239 -10.03 1.39 -10.88
CA ASP A 239 -8.69 1.21 -11.46
C ASP A 239 -8.06 2.57 -11.77
N HIS A 240 -8.85 3.49 -12.34
CA HIS A 240 -8.40 4.86 -12.56
C HIS A 240 -8.10 5.62 -11.25
N LEU A 241 -8.66 5.21 -10.12
CA LEU A 241 -8.32 5.78 -8.82
C LEU A 241 -7.09 5.12 -8.18
N GLY A 242 -6.57 4.04 -8.77
CA GLY A 242 -5.51 3.21 -8.20
C GLY A 242 -6.02 2.25 -7.13
N VAL A 243 -7.33 2.05 -6.99
CA VAL A 243 -7.90 1.11 -6.03
C VAL A 243 -7.90 -0.29 -6.66
N PRO A 244 -7.23 -1.28 -6.06
CA PRO A 244 -7.08 -2.60 -6.66
C PRO A 244 -8.41 -3.32 -6.81
N GLU A 245 -8.53 -4.14 -7.85
CA GLU A 245 -9.65 -5.06 -7.97
C GLU A 245 -9.47 -6.25 -7.00
N PRO A 246 -10.54 -6.99 -6.69
CA PRO A 246 -10.47 -8.05 -5.68
C PRO A 246 -9.55 -9.22 -6.07
N GLY A 247 -9.26 -9.40 -7.36
CA GLY A 247 -8.28 -10.39 -7.82
C GLY A 247 -6.84 -9.91 -7.72
N ASP A 248 -6.61 -8.61 -7.56
CA ASP A 248 -5.29 -7.99 -7.54
C ASP A 248 -4.77 -7.78 -6.13
N HIS A 249 -5.63 -7.81 -5.10
CA HIS A 249 -5.27 -7.58 -3.70
C HIS A 249 -5.51 -8.83 -2.83
N PRO A 250 -4.64 -9.14 -1.85
CA PRO A 250 -4.78 -10.34 -1.03
C PRO A 250 -5.92 -10.34 0.01
N GLY A 251 -6.62 -9.21 0.22
CA GLY A 251 -7.66 -9.10 1.26
C GLY A 251 -8.49 -7.82 1.26
#